data_AF-A0A0R3QIX1-F1
#
_entry.id   AF-A0A0R3QIX1-F1
#
_cell.length_a   1.000
_cell.length_b   1.000
_cell.length_c   1.000
_cell.angle_alpha   90.00
_cell.angle_beta   90.00
_cell.angle_gamma   90.00
#
_symmetry.space_group_name_H-M   'P 1'
#
loop_
_entity.id
_entity.type
_entity.pdbx_description
1 polymer ?
#
loop_
_entity_poly.entity_id
_entity_poly.type
_entity_poly.pdbx_seq_one_letter_code
_entity_poly.pdbx_strand_id
1 'polypeptide(L)'
;MLQTAHEAVARIMKLARRLDGVISGEHGIGITKLEFLSDDELRPFAEYKQRVDPEGRFNKGKLLREPGAGAQSLHADLTNAYTPSFGLMGHESIIMQQSDIGAIADSVKDCLRCGKCKPVCATHVPRANLLYSPRNKILATSLLVEAFLYEEQTRRGVSIKHWEEFEDVADHCTVCHKCLTPCPVKIDFGDVSMNMRNLLRKMGQKSFRPGNAAAMFFLNATNPQTIKTVRAGMVGIGFKAQRMANDLLRGLAKKQTAAPPASLGPAPVKEQVIHFINKKMPGNLPKKTARALLDIEDADYVPIIRNPKATTSETEAVFYFPGCGSER
;
A
#
# COMPACT_ATOMS: atom_id res chain seq x y z
N MET A 1 28.24 -16.26 -3.40
CA MET A 1 27.38 -15.86 -4.53
C MET A 1 27.36 -14.34 -4.74
N LEU A 2 26.95 -13.52 -3.76
CA LEU A 2 26.88 -12.05 -3.93
C LEU A 2 28.25 -11.37 -4.16
N GLN A 3 29.31 -11.79 -3.48
CA GLN A 3 30.67 -11.29 -3.73
C GLN A 3 31.13 -11.56 -5.16
N THR A 4 30.93 -12.79 -5.65
CA THR A 4 31.21 -13.16 -7.05
C THR A 4 30.41 -12.31 -8.03
N ALA A 5 29.15 -11.98 -7.71
CA ALA A 5 28.35 -11.08 -8.53
C ALA A 5 28.92 -9.64 -8.53
N HIS A 6 29.37 -9.12 -7.39
CA HIS A 6 30.02 -7.80 -7.32
C HIS A 6 31.33 -7.77 -8.13
N GLU A 7 32.17 -8.78 -8.02
CA GLU A 7 33.40 -8.91 -8.81
C GLU A 7 33.11 -8.99 -10.31
N ALA A 8 32.11 -9.77 -10.71
CA ALA A 8 31.67 -9.86 -12.10
C ALA A 8 31.16 -8.52 -12.63
N VAL A 9 30.32 -7.81 -11.85
CA VAL A 9 29.83 -6.48 -12.21
C VAL A 9 31.00 -5.51 -12.38
N ALA A 10 31.94 -5.46 -11.44
CA ALA A 10 33.11 -4.57 -11.54
C ALA A 10 33.95 -4.85 -12.80
N ARG A 11 34.15 -6.13 -13.15
CA ARG A 11 34.84 -6.54 -14.37
C ARG A 11 34.09 -6.11 -15.64
N ILE A 12 32.77 -6.26 -15.66
CA ILE A 12 31.92 -5.86 -16.79
C ILE A 12 31.92 -4.34 -16.96
N MET A 13 31.81 -3.57 -15.88
CA MET A 13 31.85 -2.10 -15.93
C MET A 13 33.18 -1.58 -16.48
N LYS A 14 34.31 -2.16 -16.03
CA LYS A 14 35.64 -1.86 -16.58
C LYS A 14 35.76 -2.23 -18.06
N LEU A 15 35.18 -3.36 -18.47
CA LEU A 15 35.17 -3.75 -19.88
C LEU A 15 34.34 -2.79 -20.74
N ALA A 16 33.15 -2.41 -20.28
CA ALA A 16 32.30 -1.45 -20.98
C ALA A 16 33.03 -0.14 -21.25
N ARG A 17 33.76 0.39 -20.26
CA ARG A 17 34.60 1.59 -20.43
C ARG A 17 35.73 1.43 -21.45
N ARG A 18 36.41 0.27 -21.45
CA ARG A 18 37.47 -0.02 -22.43
C ARG A 18 36.96 -0.11 -23.86
N LEU A 19 35.67 -0.33 -24.05
CA LEU A 19 35.00 -0.39 -25.34
C LEU A 19 34.26 0.91 -25.66
N ASP A 20 34.63 2.03 -25.02
CA ASP A 20 33.99 3.35 -25.15
C ASP A 20 32.48 3.35 -24.85
N GLY A 21 32.01 2.39 -24.05
CA GLY A 21 30.63 2.29 -23.59
C GLY A 21 30.30 3.21 -22.42
N VAL A 22 29.01 3.55 -22.29
CA VAL A 22 28.48 4.43 -21.23
C VAL A 22 27.91 3.62 -20.08
N ILE A 23 28.31 3.97 -18.85
CA ILE A 23 27.74 3.38 -17.64
C ILE A 23 26.47 4.14 -17.26
N SER A 24 25.31 3.56 -17.58
CA SER A 24 23.99 4.13 -17.25
C SER A 24 23.38 3.50 -16.01
N GLY A 25 22.67 4.26 -15.18
CA GLY A 25 21.93 3.77 -14.01
C GLY A 25 20.52 4.34 -13.95
N GLU A 26 19.50 3.50 -14.20
CA GLU A 26 18.09 3.88 -14.13
C GLU A 26 17.40 3.32 -12.87
N HIS A 27 16.23 3.87 -12.54
CA HIS A 27 15.35 3.35 -11.49
C HIS A 27 15.98 3.19 -10.09
N GLY A 28 17.01 3.98 -9.78
CA GLY A 28 17.63 4.00 -8.45
C GLY A 28 18.86 3.10 -8.30
N ILE A 29 19.29 2.39 -9.34
CA ILE A 29 20.56 1.63 -9.32
C ILE A 29 21.80 2.52 -9.53
N GLY A 30 21.62 3.82 -9.75
CA GLY A 30 22.75 4.75 -9.96
C GLY A 30 23.76 4.73 -8.80
N ILE A 31 23.31 4.46 -7.57
CA ILE A 31 24.18 4.34 -6.40
C ILE A 31 25.19 3.19 -6.51
N THR A 32 24.84 2.08 -7.20
CA THR A 32 25.74 0.94 -7.42
C THR A 32 26.70 1.17 -8.58
N LYS A 33 26.53 2.27 -9.33
CA LYS A 33 27.30 2.56 -10.55
C LYS A 33 28.16 3.81 -10.43
N LEU A 34 27.92 4.63 -9.41
CA LEU A 34 28.63 5.88 -9.18
C LEU A 34 30.15 5.68 -9.06
N GLU A 35 30.60 4.56 -8.50
CA GLU A 35 32.02 4.22 -8.38
C GLU A 35 32.74 4.06 -9.73
N PHE A 36 32.00 3.78 -10.81
CA PHE A 36 32.56 3.58 -12.15
C PHE A 36 32.43 4.82 -13.06
N LEU A 37 31.88 5.92 -12.56
CA LEU A 37 31.87 7.21 -13.25
C LEU A 37 33.22 7.92 -13.08
N SER A 38 33.62 8.75 -14.02
CA SER A 38 34.78 9.64 -13.87
C SER A 38 34.38 10.93 -13.14
N ASP A 39 35.35 11.63 -12.56
CA ASP A 39 35.08 12.93 -11.94
C ASP A 39 34.65 13.97 -12.99
N ASP A 40 35.18 13.89 -14.22
CA ASP A 40 34.79 14.76 -15.33
C ASP A 40 33.32 14.60 -15.71
N GLU A 41 32.77 13.38 -15.67
CA GLU A 41 31.34 13.12 -15.91
C GLU A 41 30.44 13.66 -14.79
N LEU A 42 30.95 13.68 -13.55
CA LEU A 42 30.21 14.16 -12.38
C LEU A 42 30.30 15.68 -12.18
N ARG A 43 31.39 16.31 -12.65
CA ARG A 43 31.67 17.75 -12.46
C ARG A 43 30.50 18.67 -12.86
N PRO A 44 29.89 18.55 -14.05
CA PRO A 44 28.79 19.45 -14.45
C PRO A 44 27.60 19.39 -13.49
N PHE A 45 27.28 18.20 -12.97
CA PHE A 45 26.20 18.04 -12.00
C PHE A 45 26.58 18.61 -10.63
N ALA A 46 27.82 18.41 -10.18
CA ALA A 46 28.31 18.96 -8.93
C ALA A 46 28.28 20.49 -8.93
N GLU A 47 28.80 21.12 -9.99
CA GLU A 47 28.78 22.58 -10.17
C GLU A 47 27.35 23.13 -10.24
N TYR A 48 26.47 22.46 -10.99
CA TYR A 48 25.06 22.83 -11.04
C TYR A 48 24.41 22.77 -9.66
N LYS A 49 24.62 21.67 -8.92
CA LYS A 49 24.05 21.47 -7.59
C LYS A 49 24.57 22.51 -6.60
N GLN A 50 25.86 22.83 -6.63
CA GLN A 50 26.43 23.88 -5.78
C GLN A 50 25.82 25.26 -6.06
N ARG A 51 25.50 25.57 -7.32
CA ARG A 51 24.84 26.83 -7.70
C ARG A 51 23.40 26.94 -7.22
N VAL A 52 22.62 25.85 -7.30
CA VAL A 52 21.18 25.88 -7.00
C VAL A 52 20.82 25.45 -5.58
N ASP A 53 21.70 24.70 -4.93
CA ASP A 53 21.56 24.18 -3.56
C ASP A 53 22.90 24.33 -2.81
N PRO A 54 23.37 25.56 -2.59
CA PRO A 54 24.68 25.83 -1.97
C PRO A 54 24.78 25.28 -0.54
N GLU A 55 23.65 25.18 0.16
CA GLU A 55 23.57 24.60 1.51
C GLU A 55 23.39 23.07 1.49
N GLY A 56 23.30 22.46 0.31
CA GLY A 56 23.14 21.02 0.13
C GLY A 56 21.88 20.45 0.79
N ARG A 57 20.78 21.20 0.86
CA ARG A 57 19.53 20.77 1.53
C ARG A 57 18.84 19.62 0.80
N PHE A 58 19.03 19.49 -0.52
CA PHE A 58 18.37 18.50 -1.35
C PHE A 58 19.27 17.30 -1.68
N ASN A 59 18.75 16.09 -1.44
CA ASN A 59 19.42 14.83 -1.79
C ASN A 59 20.86 14.74 -1.23
N LYS A 60 21.05 15.00 0.06
CA LYS A 60 22.34 14.81 0.78
C LYS A 60 22.82 13.36 0.62
N GLY A 61 24.13 13.19 0.37
CA GLY A 61 24.74 11.87 0.20
C GLY A 61 24.26 11.09 -1.02
N LYS A 62 23.79 11.77 -2.07
CA LYS A 62 23.42 11.13 -3.34
C LYS A 62 24.12 11.80 -4.51
N LEU A 63 24.62 10.97 -5.44
CA LEU A 63 25.22 11.36 -6.73
C LEU A 63 26.47 12.25 -6.65
N LEU A 64 26.92 12.62 -5.45
CA LEU A 64 28.16 13.36 -5.21
C LEU A 64 29.07 12.52 -4.32
N ARG A 65 30.35 12.41 -4.71
CA ARG A 65 31.38 11.73 -3.91
C ARG A 65 31.77 12.53 -2.68
N GLU A 66 31.75 13.85 -2.81
CA GLU A 66 32.12 14.76 -1.75
C GLU A 66 31.07 14.77 -0.62
N PRO A 67 31.48 14.50 0.62
CA PRO A 67 30.62 14.64 1.77
C PRO A 67 30.31 16.12 2.00
N GLY A 68 29.03 16.47 2.12
CA GLY A 68 28.66 17.80 2.59
C GLY A 68 29.35 18.09 3.92
N ALA A 69 29.96 19.28 4.05
CA ALA A 69 30.74 19.68 5.21
C ALA A 69 29.94 19.51 6.53
N GLY A 70 30.27 18.49 7.32
CA GLY A 70 29.66 18.22 8.62
C GLY A 70 29.96 16.80 9.13
N ALA A 71 29.97 16.62 10.46
CA ALA A 71 30.33 15.38 11.17
C ALA A 71 29.38 14.17 10.95
N GLN A 72 28.45 14.26 10.00
CA GLN A 72 27.55 13.17 9.57
C GLN A 72 27.59 13.05 8.03
N SER A 73 28.78 12.83 7.48
CA SER A 73 28.98 12.67 6.05
C SER A 73 28.29 11.41 5.53
N LEU A 74 27.12 11.57 4.89
CA LEU A 74 26.47 10.49 4.15
C LEU A 74 27.26 10.24 2.86
N HIS A 75 27.85 9.05 2.74
CA HIS A 75 28.50 8.59 1.51
C HIS A 75 27.47 8.28 0.43
N ALA A 76 27.78 8.64 -0.83
CA ALA A 76 26.95 8.32 -1.99
C ALA A 76 27.28 6.94 -2.61
N ASP A 77 27.67 6.00 -1.76
CA ASP A 77 28.03 4.63 -2.12
C ASP A 77 27.07 3.64 -1.42
N LEU A 78 27.43 2.35 -1.45
CA LEU A 78 26.64 1.31 -0.80
C LEU A 78 26.91 1.16 0.70
N THR A 79 27.77 1.99 1.31
CA THR A 79 28.14 1.87 2.73
C THR A 79 26.92 1.97 3.65
N ASN A 80 25.97 2.83 3.30
CA ASN A 80 24.72 3.01 4.05
C ASN A 80 23.53 2.27 3.42
N ALA A 81 23.76 1.44 2.39
CA ALA A 81 22.69 0.76 1.68
C ALA A 81 22.20 -0.47 2.45
N TYR A 82 21.09 -0.31 3.15
CA TYR A 82 20.38 -1.44 3.74
C TYR A 82 19.42 -2.09 2.73
N THR A 83 19.70 -3.34 2.38
CA THR A 83 18.80 -4.20 1.62
C THR A 83 18.41 -5.37 2.50
N PRO A 84 17.12 -5.55 2.83
CA PRO A 84 16.64 -6.71 3.55
C PRO A 84 17.13 -7.98 2.88
N SER A 85 17.80 -8.85 3.65
CA SER A 85 18.42 -10.05 3.08
C SER A 85 17.40 -11.18 2.97
N PHE A 86 16.56 -11.13 1.92
CA PHE A 86 15.64 -12.23 1.60
C PHE A 86 16.37 -13.58 1.36
N GLY A 87 17.69 -13.55 1.14
CA GLY A 87 18.52 -14.76 1.03
C GLY A 87 18.58 -15.59 2.32
N LEU A 88 18.40 -14.98 3.51
CA LEU A 88 18.33 -15.74 4.77
C LEU A 88 17.04 -16.58 4.87
N MET A 89 15.93 -16.16 4.24
CA MET A 89 14.72 -17.00 4.14
C MET A 89 14.97 -18.31 3.40
N GLY A 90 15.93 -18.30 2.46
CA GLY A 90 16.34 -19.47 1.68
C GLY A 90 17.07 -20.53 2.50
N HIS A 91 17.81 -20.10 3.53
CA HIS A 91 18.73 -20.96 4.28
C HIS A 91 18.24 -21.32 5.69
N GLU A 92 17.42 -20.50 6.34
CA GLU A 92 17.15 -20.62 7.78
C GLU A 92 15.70 -21.00 8.14
N SER A 93 14.78 -21.10 7.18
CA SER A 93 13.38 -21.36 7.53
C SER A 93 12.62 -22.20 6.49
N ILE A 94 12.90 -23.50 6.42
CA ILE A 94 11.99 -24.46 5.74
C ILE A 94 10.53 -24.30 6.26
N ILE A 95 10.37 -23.95 7.54
CA ILE A 95 9.09 -23.73 8.20
C ILE A 95 8.41 -22.41 7.77
N MET A 96 9.16 -21.36 7.38
CA MET A 96 8.57 -20.09 6.94
C MET A 96 8.48 -19.94 5.41
N GLN A 97 9.26 -20.70 4.64
CA GLN A 97 9.04 -20.83 3.18
C GLN A 97 7.66 -21.45 2.87
N GLN A 98 7.12 -22.25 3.79
CA GLN A 98 5.75 -22.78 3.74
C GLN A 98 4.73 -21.95 4.55
N SER A 99 5.10 -20.76 5.07
CA SER A 99 4.20 -19.91 5.86
C SER A 99 3.64 -18.73 5.05
N ASP A 100 2.53 -18.16 5.52
CA ASP A 100 1.93 -16.96 4.92
C ASP A 100 2.91 -15.76 4.87
N ILE A 101 3.95 -15.74 5.72
CA ILE A 101 4.98 -14.70 5.73
C ILE A 101 5.87 -14.79 4.48
N GLY A 102 6.25 -16.01 4.06
CA GLY A 102 7.05 -16.22 2.84
C GLY A 102 6.31 -15.70 1.60
N ALA A 103 5.01 -16.01 1.48
CA ALA A 103 4.18 -15.52 0.38
C ALA A 103 4.09 -13.98 0.36
N ILE A 104 4.01 -13.33 1.53
CA ILE A 104 4.03 -11.88 1.64
C ILE A 104 5.39 -11.32 1.21
N ALA A 105 6.49 -11.93 1.64
CA ALA A 105 7.84 -11.52 1.24
C ALA A 105 8.04 -11.60 -0.28
N ASP A 106 7.66 -12.73 -0.89
CA ASP A 106 7.80 -12.96 -2.33
C ASP A 106 6.99 -11.95 -3.16
N SER A 107 5.83 -11.54 -2.66
CA SER A 107 4.98 -10.55 -3.33
C SER A 107 5.56 -9.13 -3.33
N VAL A 108 6.60 -8.85 -2.53
CA VAL A 108 7.18 -7.49 -2.39
C VAL A 108 8.68 -7.39 -2.68
N LYS A 109 9.41 -8.51 -2.70
CA LYS A 109 10.88 -8.55 -2.82
C LYS A 109 11.44 -7.86 -4.07
N ASP A 110 10.70 -7.85 -5.17
CA ASP A 110 11.14 -7.30 -6.46
C ASP A 110 11.02 -5.76 -6.55
N CYS A 111 10.68 -5.09 -5.44
CA CYS A 111 10.45 -3.64 -5.42
C CYS A 111 11.70 -2.84 -5.76
N LEU A 112 11.70 -2.21 -6.95
CA LEU A 112 12.77 -1.32 -7.42
C LEU A 112 12.84 0.04 -6.70
N ARG A 113 12.01 0.29 -5.69
CA ARG A 113 11.94 1.56 -4.93
C ARG A 113 11.72 2.84 -5.78
N CYS A 114 11.29 2.69 -7.04
CA CYS A 114 11.16 3.79 -8.02
C CYS A 114 10.10 4.85 -7.66
N GLY A 115 9.09 4.50 -6.86
CA GLY A 115 8.07 5.43 -6.38
C GLY A 115 6.94 5.77 -7.37
N LYS A 116 6.89 5.15 -8.55
CA LYS A 116 5.79 5.34 -9.54
C LYS A 116 4.40 5.04 -8.96
N CYS A 117 4.31 4.16 -7.97
CA CYS A 117 3.05 3.85 -7.29
C CYS A 117 2.52 4.98 -6.39
N LYS A 118 3.36 5.93 -5.94
CA LYS A 118 2.96 6.93 -4.94
C LYS A 118 1.80 7.83 -5.38
N PRO A 119 1.83 8.47 -6.57
CA PRO A 119 0.83 9.48 -6.93
C PRO A 119 -0.58 8.92 -7.12
N VAL A 120 -0.70 7.62 -7.42
CA VAL A 120 -1.99 6.97 -7.73
C VAL A 120 -2.69 6.39 -6.50
N CYS A 121 -2.02 6.33 -5.35
CA CYS A 121 -2.56 5.69 -4.16
C CYS A 121 -3.55 6.59 -3.43
N ALA A 122 -4.79 6.11 -3.26
CA ALA A 122 -5.88 6.88 -2.66
C ALA A 122 -5.67 7.23 -1.18
N THR A 123 -4.83 6.46 -0.47
CA THR A 123 -4.52 6.71 0.94
C THR A 123 -3.29 7.58 1.12
N HIS A 124 -2.54 7.88 0.05
CA HIS A 124 -1.30 8.64 0.15
C HIS A 124 -1.55 10.14 0.05
N VAL A 125 -1.26 10.85 1.14
CA VAL A 125 -1.22 12.29 1.27
C VAL A 125 0.22 12.66 1.63
N PRO A 126 1.03 13.15 0.66
CA PRO A 126 2.48 13.34 0.83
C PRO A 126 2.92 14.07 2.10
N ARG A 127 2.15 15.09 2.51
CA ARG A 127 2.42 15.89 3.71
C ARG A 127 2.06 15.19 5.03
N ALA A 128 0.99 14.39 5.03
CA ALA A 128 0.43 13.82 6.26
C ALA A 128 0.95 12.40 6.55
N ASN A 129 1.14 11.58 5.52
CA ASN A 129 1.41 10.15 5.71
C ASN A 129 2.47 9.60 4.75
N LEU A 130 3.60 10.28 4.69
CA LEU A 130 4.72 9.84 3.85
C LEU A 130 5.10 8.37 4.10
N LEU A 131 5.04 7.91 5.35
CA LEU A 131 5.32 6.52 5.75
C LEU A 131 4.31 5.50 5.17
N TYR A 132 3.06 5.90 4.94
CA TYR A 132 2.03 5.06 4.32
C TYR A 132 1.89 5.24 2.80
N SER A 133 2.87 5.87 2.14
CA SER A 133 2.95 5.80 0.68
C SER A 133 3.07 4.34 0.22
N PRO A 134 2.49 3.93 -0.91
CA PRO A 134 2.48 2.52 -1.33
C PRO A 134 3.89 1.93 -1.44
N ARG A 135 4.88 2.72 -1.88
CA ARG A 135 6.28 2.31 -1.86
C ARG A 135 6.79 2.09 -0.44
N ASN A 136 6.51 3.02 0.47
CA ASN A 136 7.02 2.93 1.83
C ASN A 136 6.32 1.82 2.62
N LYS A 137 5.06 1.49 2.32
CA LYS A 137 4.39 0.30 2.86
C LYS A 137 5.08 -0.98 2.43
N ILE A 138 5.41 -1.13 1.13
CA ILE A 138 6.21 -2.26 0.63
C ILE A 138 7.53 -2.39 1.41
N LEU A 139 8.23 -1.27 1.61
CA LEU A 139 9.49 -1.25 2.36
C LEU A 139 9.29 -1.61 3.83
N ALA A 140 8.27 -1.05 4.48
CA ALA A 140 7.94 -1.34 5.86
C ALA A 140 7.57 -2.82 6.04
N THR A 141 6.74 -3.38 5.16
CA THR A 141 6.42 -4.81 5.16
C THR A 141 7.69 -5.66 5.06
N SER A 142 8.60 -5.33 4.15
CA SER A 142 9.88 -6.05 4.01
C SER A 142 10.74 -5.98 5.26
N LEU A 143 10.83 -4.81 5.91
CA LEU A 143 11.60 -4.62 7.15
C LEU A 143 10.96 -5.35 8.33
N LEU A 144 9.63 -5.33 8.44
CA LEU A 144 8.89 -6.03 9.50
C LEU A 144 9.00 -7.55 9.35
N VAL A 145 8.94 -8.07 8.12
CA VAL A 145 9.16 -9.49 7.86
C VAL A 145 10.57 -9.91 8.27
N GLU A 146 11.59 -9.09 8.01
CA GLU A 146 12.96 -9.36 8.45
C GLU A 146 13.10 -9.31 9.97
N ALA A 147 12.45 -8.34 10.63
CA ALA A 147 12.40 -8.28 12.09
C ALA A 147 11.73 -9.53 12.68
N PHE A 148 10.63 -9.99 12.09
CA PHE A 148 9.96 -11.24 12.48
C PHE A 148 10.90 -12.45 12.37
N LEU A 149 11.62 -12.56 11.25
CA LEU A 149 12.59 -13.63 11.04
C LEU A 149 13.69 -13.63 12.11
N TYR A 150 14.25 -12.46 12.39
CA TYR A 150 15.32 -12.33 13.38
C TYR A 150 14.81 -12.65 14.80
N GLU A 151 13.62 -12.17 15.16
CA GLU A 151 13.04 -12.41 16.50
C GLU A 151 12.65 -13.87 16.72
N GLU A 152 12.09 -14.54 15.72
CA GLU A 152 11.74 -15.96 15.80
C GLU A 152 12.97 -16.85 16.06
N GLN A 153 14.15 -16.47 15.53
CA GLN A 153 15.40 -17.19 15.82
C GLN A 153 15.80 -17.11 17.30
N THR A 154 15.36 -16.10 18.04
CA THR A 154 15.74 -15.88 19.44
C THR A 154 14.97 -16.73 20.46
N ARG A 155 14.04 -17.60 20.01
CA ARG A 155 13.12 -18.42 20.85
C ARG A 155 12.20 -17.60 21.79
N ARG A 156 12.20 -16.27 21.70
CA ARG A 156 11.33 -15.39 22.51
C ARG A 156 10.00 -15.07 21.81
N GLY A 157 9.87 -15.46 20.56
CA GLY A 157 8.75 -15.12 19.69
C GLY A 157 8.83 -13.67 19.18
N VAL A 158 8.01 -13.35 18.19
CA VAL A 158 7.87 -12.00 17.64
C VAL A 158 7.29 -11.02 18.67
N SER A 159 7.87 -9.82 18.73
CA SER A 159 7.42 -8.70 19.54
C SER A 159 6.00 -8.25 19.19
N ILE A 160 5.16 -8.03 20.20
CA ILE A 160 3.80 -7.46 20.05
C ILE A 160 3.86 -6.14 19.29
N LYS A 161 4.87 -5.31 19.56
CA LYS A 161 5.03 -4.02 18.86
C LYS A 161 5.22 -4.21 17.35
N HIS A 162 5.98 -5.22 16.92
CA HIS A 162 6.15 -5.47 15.49
C HIS A 162 4.85 -6.00 14.86
N TRP A 163 4.04 -6.78 15.59
CA TRP A 163 2.69 -7.15 15.15
C TRP A 163 1.77 -5.93 14.99
N GLU A 164 1.80 -4.99 15.94
CA GLU A 164 1.03 -3.73 15.87
C GLU A 164 1.42 -2.89 14.66
N GLU A 165 2.72 -2.71 14.40
CA GLU A 165 3.22 -1.99 13.22
C GLU A 165 2.85 -2.71 11.91
N PHE A 166 2.86 -4.05 11.91
CA PHE A 166 2.44 -4.85 10.76
C PHE A 166 0.95 -4.72 10.48
N GLU A 167 0.11 -4.74 11.52
CA GLU A 167 -1.32 -4.45 11.42
C GLU A 167 -1.56 -3.02 10.91
N ASP A 168 -0.83 -2.05 11.43
CA ASP A 168 -1.00 -0.66 11.07
C ASP A 168 -0.67 -0.41 9.57
N VAL A 169 0.42 -0.98 9.07
CA VAL A 169 0.76 -0.94 7.63
C VAL A 169 -0.33 -1.61 6.78
N ALA A 170 -0.83 -2.77 7.21
CA ALA A 170 -1.87 -3.51 6.51
C ALA A 170 -3.20 -2.75 6.46
N ASP A 171 -3.61 -2.11 7.55
CA ASP A 171 -4.88 -1.38 7.65
C ASP A 171 -4.86 -0.02 6.93
N HIS A 172 -3.67 0.56 6.68
CA HIS A 172 -3.53 1.78 5.89
C HIS A 172 -3.71 1.58 4.36
N CYS A 173 -4.31 0.48 3.91
CA CYS A 173 -4.60 0.19 2.50
C CYS A 173 -6.11 0.04 2.24
N THR A 174 -6.64 0.73 1.23
CA THR A 174 -8.06 0.58 0.82
C THR A 174 -8.30 -0.54 -0.17
N VAL A 175 -7.27 -1.33 -0.53
CA VAL A 175 -7.38 -2.44 -1.50
C VAL A 175 -7.95 -1.96 -2.85
N CYS A 176 -7.52 -0.75 -3.28
CA CYS A 176 -8.00 -0.15 -4.52
C CYS A 176 -7.23 -0.58 -5.78
N HIS A 177 -6.16 -1.37 -5.63
CA HIS A 177 -5.29 -1.91 -6.70
C HIS A 177 -4.64 -0.87 -7.65
N LYS A 178 -4.89 0.43 -7.46
CA LYS A 178 -4.34 1.50 -8.32
C LYS A 178 -2.81 1.49 -8.42
N CYS A 179 -2.13 1.01 -7.39
CA CYS A 179 -0.67 0.91 -7.34
C CYS A 179 -0.10 -0.14 -8.31
N LEU A 180 -0.88 -1.13 -8.75
CA LEU A 180 -0.44 -2.20 -9.66
C LEU A 180 -0.07 -1.65 -11.04
N THR A 181 -0.96 -0.84 -11.62
CA THR A 181 -0.82 -0.36 -13.01
C THR A 181 0.52 0.36 -13.28
N PRO A 182 0.96 1.35 -12.47
CA PRO A 182 2.23 2.04 -12.71
C PRO A 182 3.47 1.26 -12.24
N CYS A 183 3.31 0.09 -11.62
CA CYS A 183 4.42 -0.69 -11.07
C CYS A 183 5.13 -1.50 -12.18
N PRO A 184 6.42 -1.26 -12.44
CA PRO A 184 7.15 -1.97 -13.51
C PRO A 184 7.35 -3.46 -13.20
N VAL A 185 7.35 -3.82 -11.92
CA VAL A 185 7.52 -5.20 -11.42
C VAL A 185 6.22 -5.82 -10.93
N LYS A 186 5.07 -5.21 -11.27
CA LYS A 186 3.72 -5.76 -11.05
C LYS A 186 3.36 -6.11 -9.59
N ILE A 187 3.96 -5.45 -8.61
CA ILE A 187 3.55 -5.57 -7.20
C ILE A 187 2.17 -4.92 -7.01
N ASP A 188 1.20 -5.70 -6.53
CA ASP A 188 -0.10 -5.21 -6.10
C ASP A 188 -0.19 -5.16 -4.57
N PHE A 189 -0.04 -3.97 -4.00
CA PHE A 189 -0.12 -3.82 -2.55
C PHE A 189 -1.54 -4.05 -1.99
N GLY A 190 -2.58 -4.06 -2.82
CA GLY A 190 -3.92 -4.50 -2.43
C GLY A 190 -3.91 -5.96 -1.98
N ASP A 191 -3.34 -6.84 -2.79
CA ASP A 191 -3.22 -8.27 -2.48
C ASP A 191 -2.25 -8.52 -1.32
N VAL A 192 -1.11 -7.81 -1.30
CA VAL A 192 -0.16 -7.85 -0.18
C VAL A 192 -0.88 -7.55 1.13
N SER A 193 -1.63 -6.44 1.19
CA SER A 193 -2.38 -6.03 2.38
C SER A 193 -3.43 -7.06 2.79
N MET A 194 -4.10 -7.71 1.84
CA MET A 194 -5.04 -8.79 2.14
C MET A 194 -4.35 -10.01 2.76
N ASN A 195 -3.19 -10.41 2.23
CA ASN A 195 -2.38 -11.49 2.80
C ASN A 195 -1.88 -11.14 4.21
N MET A 196 -1.41 -9.91 4.41
CA MET A 196 -1.03 -9.41 5.74
C MET A 196 -2.19 -9.49 6.74
N ARG A 197 -3.39 -9.03 6.36
CA ARG A 197 -4.60 -9.11 7.21
C ARG A 197 -5.01 -10.55 7.52
N ASN A 198 -4.87 -11.45 6.55
CA ASN A 198 -5.16 -12.87 6.74
C ASN A 198 -4.19 -13.52 7.72
N LEU A 199 -2.90 -13.23 7.61
CA LEU A 199 -1.88 -13.68 8.55
C LEU A 199 -2.19 -13.20 9.98
N LEU A 200 -2.46 -11.89 10.15
CA LEU A 200 -2.81 -11.31 11.46
C LEU A 200 -4.01 -12.01 12.10
N ARG A 201 -5.04 -12.33 11.30
CA ARG A 201 -6.22 -13.06 11.78
C ARG A 201 -5.87 -14.50 12.19
N LYS A 202 -5.12 -15.23 11.36
CA LYS A 202 -4.72 -16.62 11.65
C LYS A 202 -3.86 -16.72 12.91
N MET A 203 -2.98 -15.74 13.13
CA MET A 203 -2.08 -15.66 14.28
C MET A 203 -2.75 -15.09 15.54
N GLY A 204 -4.01 -14.63 15.46
CA GLY A 204 -4.70 -13.99 16.59
C GLY A 204 -4.13 -12.63 16.99
N GLN A 205 -3.37 -11.98 16.12
CA GLN A 205 -2.67 -10.71 16.37
C GLN A 205 -3.44 -9.49 15.82
N LYS A 206 -4.71 -9.67 15.42
CA LYS A 206 -5.54 -8.59 14.90
C LYS A 206 -6.24 -7.85 16.04
N SER A 207 -6.01 -6.55 16.14
CA SER A 207 -6.67 -5.70 17.13
C SER A 207 -8.18 -5.62 16.91
N PHE A 208 -8.95 -5.61 17.99
CA PHE A 208 -10.39 -5.40 17.92
C PHE A 208 -10.70 -3.93 17.62
N ARG A 209 -11.35 -3.67 16.49
CA ARG A 209 -11.78 -2.33 16.06
C ARG A 209 -13.31 -2.31 15.89
N PRO A 210 -14.08 -1.60 16.73
CA PRO A 210 -15.54 -1.63 16.69
C PRO A 210 -16.13 -1.26 15.32
N GLY A 211 -15.57 -0.24 14.66
CA GLY A 211 -16.02 0.17 13.32
C GLY A 211 -15.78 -0.91 12.27
N ASN A 212 -14.66 -1.63 12.34
CA ASN A 212 -14.37 -2.75 11.46
C ASN A 212 -15.32 -3.93 11.74
N ALA A 213 -15.55 -4.25 13.02
CA ALA A 213 -16.50 -5.30 13.40
C ALA A 213 -17.92 -5.01 12.90
N ALA A 214 -18.40 -3.77 13.04
CA ALA A 214 -19.70 -3.35 12.52
C ALA A 214 -19.77 -3.39 10.98
N ALA A 215 -18.71 -2.95 10.29
CA ALA A 215 -18.63 -3.04 8.84
C ALA A 215 -18.64 -4.50 8.38
N MET A 216 -17.84 -5.38 9.00
CA MET A 216 -17.81 -6.80 8.69
C MET A 216 -19.12 -7.52 9.03
N PHE A 217 -19.84 -7.10 10.08
CA PHE A 217 -21.18 -7.59 10.36
C PHE A 217 -22.14 -7.28 9.20
N PHE A 218 -22.15 -6.03 8.71
CA PHE A 218 -22.96 -5.66 7.54
C PHE A 218 -22.52 -6.39 6.27
N LEU A 219 -21.21 -6.51 6.05
CA LEU A 219 -20.62 -7.23 4.93
C LEU A 219 -20.67 -8.76 5.06
N ASN A 220 -21.17 -9.32 6.16
CA ASN A 220 -21.38 -10.77 6.29
C ASN A 220 -22.85 -11.12 6.48
N ALA A 221 -23.73 -10.12 6.63
CA ALA A 221 -25.17 -10.34 6.63
C ALA A 221 -25.62 -10.91 5.28
N THR A 222 -26.39 -12.01 5.34
CA THR A 222 -26.99 -12.71 4.21
C THR A 222 -28.51 -12.61 4.19
N ASN A 223 -29.14 -12.30 5.33
CA ASN A 223 -30.58 -12.15 5.43
C ASN A 223 -31.03 -10.81 4.80
N PRO A 224 -31.93 -10.81 3.78
CA PRO A 224 -32.41 -9.60 3.12
C PRO A 224 -33.00 -8.56 4.09
N GLN A 225 -33.73 -8.99 5.11
CA GLN A 225 -34.36 -8.10 6.08
C GLN A 225 -33.32 -7.40 6.96
N THR A 226 -32.28 -8.12 7.37
CA THR A 226 -31.14 -7.55 8.10
C THR A 226 -30.41 -6.53 7.23
N ILE A 227 -30.12 -6.86 5.97
CA ILE A 227 -29.45 -5.96 5.02
C ILE A 227 -30.25 -4.68 4.81
N LYS A 228 -31.57 -4.79 4.56
CA LYS A 228 -32.48 -3.63 4.44
C LYS A 228 -32.46 -2.74 5.67
N THR A 229 -32.53 -3.33 6.86
CA THR A 229 -32.59 -2.61 8.13
C THR A 229 -31.30 -1.84 8.38
N VAL A 230 -30.15 -2.51 8.22
CA VAL A 230 -28.84 -1.89 8.40
C VAL A 230 -28.60 -0.81 7.33
N ARG A 231 -28.98 -1.05 6.07
CA ARG A 231 -28.88 -0.06 4.98
C ARG A 231 -29.76 1.16 5.24
N ALA A 232 -30.99 0.98 5.73
CA ALA A 232 -31.88 2.08 6.09
C ALA A 232 -31.29 2.95 7.21
N GLY A 233 -30.71 2.32 8.24
CA GLY A 233 -30.00 3.03 9.32
C GLY A 233 -28.74 3.74 8.83
N MET A 234 -27.81 3.03 8.21
CA MET A 234 -26.50 3.57 7.80
C MET A 234 -26.60 4.56 6.65
N VAL A 235 -27.22 4.16 5.54
CA VAL A 235 -27.28 4.96 4.31
C VAL A 235 -28.45 5.94 4.35
N GLY A 236 -29.62 5.49 4.81
CA GLY A 236 -30.83 6.31 4.85
C GLY A 236 -30.75 7.43 5.87
N ILE A 237 -30.37 7.12 7.11
CA ILE A 237 -30.29 8.08 8.23
C ILE A 237 -28.86 8.58 8.39
N GLY A 238 -27.89 7.69 8.54
CA GLY A 238 -26.49 8.04 8.86
C GLY A 238 -25.86 8.97 7.83
N PHE A 239 -26.01 8.70 6.53
CA PHE A 239 -25.43 9.59 5.51
C PHE A 239 -26.15 10.94 5.46
N LYS A 240 -27.46 11.01 5.72
CA LYS A 240 -28.19 12.28 5.82
C LYS A 240 -27.68 13.11 7.01
N ALA A 241 -27.54 12.48 8.18
CA ALA A 241 -27.01 13.12 9.38
C ALA A 241 -25.58 13.61 9.17
N GLN A 242 -24.71 12.78 8.55
CA GLN A 242 -23.34 13.16 8.24
C GLN A 242 -23.28 14.34 7.26
N ARG A 243 -24.14 14.36 6.23
CA ARG A 243 -24.21 15.48 5.29
C ARG A 243 -24.63 16.77 5.99
N MET A 244 -25.63 16.71 6.86
CA MET A 244 -26.06 17.87 7.65
C MET A 244 -24.93 18.37 8.57
N ALA A 245 -24.22 17.45 9.24
CA ALA A 245 -23.06 17.80 10.06
C ALA A 245 -21.92 18.40 9.23
N ASN A 246 -21.64 17.86 8.03
CA ASN A 246 -20.67 18.42 7.10
C ASN A 246 -21.08 19.83 6.71
N ASP A 247 -22.33 20.06 6.30
CA ASP A 247 -22.82 21.37 5.87
C ASP A 247 -22.73 22.42 7.00
N LEU A 248 -22.98 22.02 8.26
CA LEU A 248 -22.85 22.90 9.43
C LEU A 248 -21.39 23.21 9.80
N LEU A 249 -20.50 22.21 9.75
CA LEU A 249 -19.13 22.30 10.29
C LEU A 249 -18.04 22.46 9.21
N ARG A 250 -18.43 22.58 7.93
CA ARG A 250 -17.50 22.66 6.78
C ARG A 250 -16.46 23.78 6.93
N GLY A 251 -16.84 24.91 7.50
CA GLY A 251 -15.94 26.06 7.70
C GLY A 251 -14.75 25.74 8.60
N LEU A 252 -14.98 24.94 9.65
CA LEU A 252 -13.94 24.47 10.57
C LEU A 252 -13.11 23.33 9.95
N ALA A 253 -13.77 22.42 9.23
CA ALA A 253 -13.16 21.30 8.51
C ALA A 253 -12.21 21.71 7.37
N LYS A 254 -12.48 22.84 6.69
CA LYS A 254 -11.67 23.34 5.56
C LYS A 254 -10.22 23.65 5.94
N LYS A 255 -9.98 24.17 7.15
CA LYS A 255 -8.63 24.51 7.62
C LYS A 255 -7.76 23.26 7.77
N GLN A 256 -8.30 22.17 8.33
CA GLN A 256 -7.58 20.93 8.51
C GLN A 256 -7.30 20.21 7.17
N THR A 257 -8.24 20.26 6.23
CA THR A 257 -8.08 19.61 4.92
C THR A 257 -7.06 20.31 4.02
N ALA A 258 -6.85 21.63 4.17
CA ALA A 258 -5.84 22.38 3.43
C ALA A 258 -4.39 22.04 3.87
N ALA A 259 -4.19 21.78 5.16
CA ALA A 259 -2.90 21.44 5.73
C ALA A 259 -3.06 20.27 6.73
N PRO A 260 -3.23 19.03 6.24
CA PRO A 260 -3.45 17.89 7.12
C PRO A 260 -2.20 17.65 7.99
N PRO A 261 -2.38 17.40 9.31
CA PRO A 261 -1.28 17.06 10.21
C PRO A 261 -0.70 15.69 9.85
N ALA A 262 0.42 15.33 10.48
CA ALA A 262 0.98 14.00 10.36
C ALA A 262 -0.03 12.97 10.89
N SER A 263 -0.39 11.98 10.07
CA SER A 263 -1.28 10.89 10.44
C SER A 263 -0.44 9.61 10.51
N LEU A 264 0.00 9.26 11.73
CA LEU A 264 0.75 8.05 12.07
C LEU A 264 0.02 7.36 13.22
N GLY A 265 -0.28 6.07 13.06
CA GLY A 265 -1.04 5.30 14.05
C GLY A 265 -2.46 5.84 14.31
N PRO A 266 -3.05 5.53 15.47
CA PRO A 266 -4.43 5.90 15.79
C PRO A 266 -4.56 7.41 16.05
N ALA A 267 -5.46 8.06 15.30
CA ALA A 267 -5.77 9.48 15.49
C ALA A 267 -6.50 9.71 16.83
N PRO A 268 -6.26 10.84 17.53
CA PRO A 268 -7.07 11.24 18.68
C PRO A 268 -8.57 11.29 18.35
N VAL A 269 -9.43 10.99 19.34
CA VAL A 269 -10.89 10.91 19.14
C VAL A 269 -11.47 12.17 18.48
N LYS A 270 -11.00 13.35 18.87
CA LYS A 270 -11.41 14.63 18.27
C LYS A 270 -11.12 14.67 16.77
N GLU A 271 -9.95 14.19 16.35
CA GLU A 271 -9.57 14.17 14.94
C GLU A 271 -10.38 13.14 14.15
N GLN A 272 -10.69 11.98 14.74
CA GLN A 272 -11.55 10.98 14.11
C GLN A 272 -12.95 11.55 13.78
N VAL A 273 -13.54 12.30 14.71
CA VAL A 273 -14.83 12.98 14.51
C VAL A 273 -14.73 14.01 13.39
N ILE A 274 -13.66 14.82 13.38
CA ILE A 274 -13.45 15.81 12.33
C ILE A 274 -13.27 15.10 10.98
N HIS A 275 -12.45 14.05 10.89
CA HIS A 275 -12.26 13.27 9.66
C HIS A 275 -13.56 12.68 9.12
N PHE A 276 -14.43 12.19 10.00
CA PHE A 276 -15.75 11.69 9.62
C PHE A 276 -16.64 12.76 9.00
N ILE A 277 -16.52 14.00 9.45
CA ILE A 277 -17.33 15.13 8.98
C ILE A 277 -16.66 15.87 7.81
N ASN A 278 -15.35 15.73 7.60
CA ASN A 278 -14.59 16.52 6.62
C ASN A 278 -15.00 16.30 5.16
N LYS A 279 -15.38 15.06 4.79
CA LYS A 279 -15.80 14.71 3.43
C LYS A 279 -17.27 14.35 3.40
N LYS A 280 -18.02 14.97 2.50
CA LYS A 280 -19.47 14.74 2.36
C LYS A 280 -19.75 13.35 1.80
N MET A 281 -20.60 12.56 2.48
CA MET A 281 -21.02 11.25 1.98
C MET A 281 -21.93 11.37 0.74
N PRO A 282 -21.91 10.40 -0.19
CA PRO A 282 -22.70 10.46 -1.43
C PRO A 282 -24.21 10.54 -1.15
N GLY A 283 -24.91 11.37 -1.93
CA GLY A 283 -26.35 11.64 -1.77
C GLY A 283 -27.28 10.81 -2.66
N ASN A 284 -26.84 10.50 -3.89
CA ASN A 284 -27.67 9.86 -4.92
C ASN A 284 -27.46 8.34 -4.96
N LEU A 285 -27.57 7.69 -3.81
CA LEU A 285 -27.49 6.23 -3.73
C LEU A 285 -28.85 5.58 -4.04
N PRO A 286 -28.88 4.40 -4.68
CA PRO A 286 -30.12 3.67 -4.93
C PRO A 286 -30.88 3.40 -3.64
N LYS A 287 -32.19 3.73 -3.63
CA LYS A 287 -33.09 3.53 -2.49
C LYS A 287 -33.35 2.05 -2.17
N LYS A 288 -33.22 1.18 -3.18
CA LYS A 288 -33.38 -0.27 -3.09
C LYS A 288 -32.06 -0.97 -3.40
N THR A 289 -31.87 -2.17 -2.87
CA THR A 289 -30.77 -3.06 -3.26
C THR A 289 -31.01 -3.57 -4.68
N ALA A 290 -29.96 -4.05 -5.36
CA ALA A 290 -30.11 -4.63 -6.69
C ALA A 290 -31.12 -5.81 -6.67
N ARG A 291 -31.08 -6.65 -5.62
CA ARG A 291 -32.04 -7.73 -5.44
C ARG A 291 -33.48 -7.25 -5.24
N ALA A 292 -33.70 -6.24 -4.41
CA ALA A 292 -35.03 -5.66 -4.18
C ALA A 292 -35.60 -4.92 -5.40
N LEU A 293 -34.74 -4.48 -6.33
CA LEU A 293 -35.18 -3.88 -7.60
C LEU A 293 -35.69 -4.92 -8.58
N LEU A 294 -35.09 -6.10 -8.58
CA LEU A 294 -35.43 -7.19 -9.48
C LEU A 294 -36.46 -8.16 -8.88
N ASP A 295 -36.82 -7.96 -7.59
CA ASP A 295 -37.67 -8.87 -6.81
C ASP A 295 -37.08 -10.29 -6.74
N ILE A 296 -35.82 -10.37 -6.26
CA ILE A 296 -34.99 -11.60 -6.27
C ILE A 296 -34.40 -11.92 -4.89
N GLU A 297 -35.15 -11.57 -3.85
CA GLU A 297 -34.72 -11.63 -2.45
C GLU A 297 -34.99 -12.97 -1.78
N ASP A 298 -35.87 -13.77 -2.36
CA ASP A 298 -36.13 -15.13 -1.89
C ASP A 298 -35.04 -16.08 -2.40
N ALA A 299 -34.65 -17.02 -1.54
CA ALA A 299 -33.68 -18.04 -1.89
C ALA A 299 -34.34 -19.21 -2.64
N ASP A 300 -35.66 -19.36 -2.53
CA ASP A 300 -36.40 -20.51 -3.04
C ASP A 300 -36.77 -20.37 -4.53
N TYR A 301 -36.61 -19.18 -5.12
CA TYR A 301 -36.83 -18.96 -6.53
C TYR A 301 -35.63 -18.35 -7.24
N VAL A 302 -35.35 -18.84 -8.45
CA VAL A 302 -34.41 -18.22 -9.37
C VAL A 302 -35.21 -17.46 -10.44
N PRO A 303 -35.10 -16.12 -10.50
CA PRO A 303 -35.73 -15.31 -11.52
C PRO A 303 -35.10 -15.57 -12.90
N ILE A 304 -35.93 -15.80 -13.91
CA ILE A 304 -35.48 -15.87 -15.30
C ILE A 304 -35.82 -14.54 -15.97
N ILE A 305 -34.82 -13.66 -16.15
CA ILE A 305 -35.00 -12.35 -16.78
C ILE A 305 -34.95 -12.53 -18.30
N ARG A 306 -36.07 -12.28 -18.98
CA ARG A 306 -36.26 -12.47 -20.43
C ARG A 306 -36.89 -11.24 -21.07
N ASN A 307 -36.60 -11.02 -22.35
CA ASN A 307 -37.31 -10.01 -23.14
C ASN A 307 -38.62 -10.64 -23.69
N PRO A 308 -39.80 -10.24 -23.18
CA PRO A 308 -41.06 -10.89 -23.54
C PRO A 308 -41.41 -10.80 -25.03
N LYS A 309 -40.80 -9.87 -25.78
CA LYS A 309 -41.03 -9.72 -27.23
C LYS A 309 -40.08 -10.53 -28.10
N ALA A 310 -38.95 -10.99 -27.56
CA ALA A 310 -37.86 -11.59 -28.34
C ALA A 310 -37.53 -13.04 -27.94
N THR A 311 -38.04 -13.53 -26.81
CA THR A 311 -37.70 -14.86 -26.27
C THR A 311 -38.93 -15.72 -26.07
N THR A 312 -38.81 -17.03 -26.32
CA THR A 312 -39.82 -18.05 -26.06
C THR A 312 -39.41 -18.95 -24.88
N SER A 313 -40.20 -19.98 -24.54
CA SER A 313 -39.85 -20.97 -23.51
C SER A 313 -38.52 -21.66 -23.81
N GLU A 314 -38.28 -21.97 -25.08
CA GLU A 314 -37.13 -22.72 -25.61
C GLU A 314 -35.86 -21.86 -25.76
N THR A 315 -35.95 -20.54 -25.57
CA THR A 315 -34.80 -19.67 -25.74
C THR A 315 -33.82 -19.81 -24.58
N GLU A 316 -32.53 -19.99 -24.91
CA GLU A 316 -31.44 -20.05 -23.94
C GLU A 316 -31.47 -18.82 -23.01
N ALA A 317 -31.33 -19.06 -21.71
CA ALA A 317 -31.34 -18.02 -20.69
C ALA A 317 -29.97 -17.90 -20.04
N VAL A 318 -29.54 -16.66 -19.79
CA VAL A 318 -28.33 -16.39 -19.01
C VAL A 318 -28.70 -16.38 -17.53
N PHE A 319 -28.05 -17.24 -16.76
CA PHE A 319 -28.19 -17.28 -15.31
C PHE A 319 -27.42 -16.12 -14.69
N TYR A 320 -28.14 -15.11 -14.17
CA TYR A 320 -27.51 -13.98 -13.50
C TYR A 320 -27.32 -14.29 -12.02
N PHE A 321 -26.06 -14.44 -11.59
CA PHE A 321 -25.71 -14.43 -10.17
C PHE A 321 -25.44 -12.98 -9.75
N PRO A 322 -26.34 -12.32 -8.99
CA PRO A 322 -26.02 -11.04 -8.38
C PRO A 322 -24.87 -11.30 -7.40
N GLY A 323 -23.65 -10.90 -7.77
CA GLY A 323 -22.49 -11.05 -6.89
C GLY A 323 -22.75 -10.44 -5.50
N CYS A 324 -22.06 -10.95 -4.49
CA CYS A 324 -22.21 -10.61 -3.06
C CYS A 324 -22.08 -9.11 -2.71
N GLY A 325 -21.54 -8.28 -3.62
CA GLY A 325 -21.40 -6.83 -3.42
C GLY A 325 -22.62 -6.00 -3.83
N SER A 326 -23.51 -6.51 -4.67
CA SER A 326 -24.59 -5.72 -5.28
C SER A 326 -25.72 -5.31 -4.32
N GLU A 327 -25.73 -5.87 -3.11
CA GLU A 327 -26.71 -5.60 -2.06
C GLU A 327 -26.27 -4.55 -1.03
N ARG A 328 -24.97 -4.28 -0.96
CA ARG A 328 -24.32 -3.52 0.12
C ARG A 328 -23.99 -2.09 -0.30
#